data_AF-A0A0U0W2H7-F1
#
_entry.id   AF-A0A0U0W2H7-F1
#
_cell.length_a   1.000
_cell.length_b   1.000
_cell.length_c   1.000
_cell.angle_alpha   90.00
_cell.angle_beta   90.00
_cell.angle_gamma   90.00
#
_symmetry.space_group_name_H-M   'P 1'
#
loop_
_entity.id
_entity.type
_entity.pdbx_description
1 polymer ?
#
loop_
_entity_poly.entity_id
_entity_poly.type
_entity_poly.pdbx_seq_one_letter_code
_entity_poly.pdbx_strand_id
1 'polypeptide(L)'
;MTVHDNTVPAIDCVDFVRLVDDLVDSDPTQWGPIVARHLDECPPCLVYLEQMLDLKILLRHVFEGEKLTDRHIDSVLNAIHALRKGQLG
;
A
#
# COMPACT_ATOMS: atom_id res chain seq x y z
N MET A 1 14.63 33.33 -14.91
CA MET A 1 15.34 32.27 -14.18
C MET A 1 14.96 32.38 -12.72
N THR A 2 14.02 31.56 -12.27
CA THR A 2 13.56 31.52 -10.88
C THR A 2 14.44 30.54 -10.11
N VAL A 3 15.02 31.00 -9.02
CA VAL A 3 15.88 30.21 -8.11
C VAL A 3 15.00 29.14 -7.46
N HIS A 4 15.30 27.87 -7.72
CA HIS A 4 14.64 26.74 -7.04
C HIS A 4 15.30 26.52 -5.69
N ASP A 5 14.48 26.50 -4.65
CA ASP A 5 14.85 26.13 -3.29
C ASP A 5 15.22 24.64 -3.27
N ASN A 6 16.52 24.35 -3.23
CA ASN A 6 17.13 23.03 -3.48
C ASN A 6 17.12 22.09 -2.26
N THR A 7 16.20 22.28 -1.31
CA THR A 7 16.17 21.47 -0.08
C THR A 7 15.38 20.17 -0.23
N VAL A 8 14.60 20.02 -1.30
CA VAL A 8 13.79 18.82 -1.58
C VAL A 8 13.93 18.42 -3.05
N PRO A 9 14.33 17.17 -3.36
CA PRO A 9 14.47 16.69 -4.73
C PRO A 9 13.20 16.92 -5.54
N ALA A 10 13.35 17.38 -6.79
CA ALA A 10 12.25 17.41 -7.73
C ALA A 10 11.90 15.97 -8.12
N ILE A 11 10.70 15.52 -7.77
CA ILE A 11 10.13 14.24 -8.22
C ILE A 11 9.43 14.50 -9.56
N ASP A 12 9.70 13.69 -10.57
CA ASP A 12 8.91 13.67 -11.80
C ASP A 12 7.79 12.61 -11.74
N CYS A 13 6.86 12.65 -12.68
CA CYS A 13 5.68 11.78 -12.67
C CYS A 13 6.03 10.28 -12.78
N VAL A 14 7.13 9.92 -13.45
CA VAL A 14 7.54 8.52 -13.62
C VAL A 14 8.08 7.99 -12.30
N ASP A 15 8.87 8.79 -11.62
CA ASP A 15 9.37 8.49 -10.28
C ASP A 15 8.22 8.45 -9.26
N PHE A 16 7.25 9.35 -9.38
CA PHE A 16 6.03 9.33 -8.57
C PHE A 16 5.27 8.01 -8.71
N VAL A 17 4.96 7.57 -9.93
CA VAL A 17 4.20 6.32 -10.18
C VAL A 17 4.90 5.10 -9.56
N ARG A 18 6.24 5.07 -9.56
CA ARG A 18 7.01 3.98 -8.92
C ARG A 18 6.93 4.02 -7.40
N LEU A 19 6.78 5.20 -6.81
CA LEU A 19 6.65 5.39 -5.37
C LEU A 19 5.20 5.21 -4.87
N VAL A 20 4.20 5.19 -5.75
CA VAL A 20 2.78 5.08 -5.37
C VAL A 20 2.48 3.80 -4.59
N ASP A 21 3.10 2.68 -4.94
CA ASP A 21 2.91 1.41 -4.22
C ASP A 21 3.35 1.54 -2.75
N ASP A 22 4.55 2.09 -2.55
CA ASP A 22 5.06 2.40 -1.21
C ASP A 22 4.15 3.39 -0.49
N LEU A 23 3.68 4.46 -1.16
CA LEU A 23 2.85 5.50 -0.57
C LEU A 23 1.45 5.02 -0.16
N VAL A 24 0.85 4.10 -0.92
CA VAL A 24 -0.49 3.54 -0.65
C VAL A 24 -0.51 2.73 0.66
N ASP A 25 0.63 2.18 1.08
CA ASP A 25 0.75 1.29 2.24
C ASP A 25 1.36 1.95 3.49
N SER A 26 1.59 3.25 3.45
CA SER A 26 2.53 3.96 4.31
C SER A 26 1.83 5.10 5.09
N ASP A 27 2.16 5.32 6.37
CA ASP A 27 1.77 6.49 7.24
C ASP A 27 2.11 7.91 6.71
N PRO A 28 1.13 8.69 6.20
CA PRO A 28 1.33 9.94 5.46
C PRO A 28 2.25 11.00 6.11
N THR A 29 2.49 10.91 7.43
CA THR A 29 3.41 11.78 8.16
C THR A 29 4.88 11.65 7.73
N GLN A 30 5.29 10.55 7.10
CA GLN A 30 6.71 10.31 6.76
C GLN A 30 7.13 10.80 5.35
N TRP A 31 6.24 10.90 4.37
CA TRP A 31 6.57 11.40 3.00
C TRP A 31 5.83 12.69 2.62
N GLY A 32 4.98 13.19 3.54
CA GLY A 32 4.01 14.26 3.32
C GLY A 32 4.55 15.51 2.61
N PRO A 33 5.68 16.12 3.01
CA PRO A 33 6.10 17.41 2.43
C PRO A 33 6.57 17.35 0.97
N ILE A 34 7.30 16.30 0.59
CA ILE A 34 7.87 16.14 -0.77
C ILE A 34 6.77 15.76 -1.75
N VAL A 35 5.91 14.84 -1.31
CA VAL A 35 4.80 14.32 -2.10
C VAL A 35 3.68 15.35 -2.22
N ALA A 36 3.35 16.08 -1.14
CA ALA A 36 2.32 17.13 -1.19
C ALA A 36 2.66 18.22 -2.20
N ARG A 37 3.94 18.65 -2.27
CA ARG A 37 4.38 19.62 -3.28
C ARG A 37 4.21 19.07 -4.71
N HIS A 38 4.61 17.82 -4.96
CA HIS A 38 4.43 17.22 -6.28
C HIS A 38 2.95 17.06 -6.67
N LEU A 39 2.09 16.66 -5.72
CA LEU A 39 0.66 16.50 -5.95
C LEU A 39 -0.05 17.84 -6.22
N ASP A 40 0.40 18.93 -5.57
CA ASP A 40 -0.10 20.29 -5.82
C ASP A 40 0.34 20.79 -7.21
N GLU A 41 1.57 20.47 -7.63
CA GLU A 41 2.15 20.88 -8.90
C GLU A 41 1.77 19.95 -10.08
N CYS A 42 1.24 18.75 -9.81
CA CYS A 42 0.90 17.74 -10.82
C CYS A 42 -0.47 17.08 -10.56
N PRO A 43 -1.59 17.74 -10.97
CA PRO A 43 -2.93 17.19 -10.83
C PRO A 43 -3.15 15.78 -11.41
N PRO A 44 -2.52 15.37 -12.53
CA PRO A 44 -2.64 13.99 -13.03
C PRO A 44 -2.14 12.93 -12.04
N CYS A 45 -1.07 13.21 -11.30
CA CYS A 45 -0.51 12.30 -10.31
C CYS A 45 -1.42 12.16 -9.07
N LEU A 46 -2.11 13.24 -8.69
CA LEU A 46 -3.11 13.21 -7.62
C LEU A 46 -4.28 12.30 -7.99
N VAL A 47 -4.85 12.49 -9.18
CA VAL A 47 -5.96 11.64 -9.68
C VAL A 47 -5.53 10.17 -9.73
N TYR A 48 -4.30 9.89 -10.18
CA TYR A 48 -3.77 8.54 -10.19
C TYR A 48 -3.67 7.92 -8.78
N LEU A 49 -3.18 8.68 -7.80
CA LEU A 49 -3.11 8.21 -6.41
C LEU A 49 -4.50 7.97 -5.80
N GLU A 50 -5.45 8.87 -6.04
CA GLU A 50 -6.85 8.70 -5.61
C GLU A 50 -7.48 7.43 -6.21
N GLN A 51 -7.26 7.17 -7.50
CA GLN A 51 -7.74 5.95 -8.16
C GLN A 51 -7.15 4.67 -7.55
N MET A 52 -5.87 4.68 -7.16
CA MET A 52 -5.22 3.54 -6.52
C MET A 52 -5.78 3.28 -5.11
N LEU A 53 -6.08 4.34 -4.35
CA LEU A 53 -6.73 4.23 -3.05
C LEU A 53 -8.16 3.70 -3.15
N ASP A 54 -8.93 4.20 -4.12
CA ASP A 54 -10.29 3.70 -4.40
C ASP A 54 -10.26 2.22 -4.76
N LEU A 55 -9.33 1.81 -5.61
CA LEU A 55 -9.15 0.41 -5.96
C LEU A 55 -8.80 -0.45 -4.72
N LYS A 56 -7.91 0.02 -3.84
CA LYS A 56 -7.59 -0.67 -2.58
C LYS A 56 -8.82 -0.84 -1.69
N ILE A 57 -9.67 0.18 -1.59
CA ILE A 57 -10.92 0.12 -0.84
C ILE A 57 -11.89 -0.89 -1.47
N LEU A 58 -12.08 -0.85 -2.79
CA LEU A 58 -12.96 -1.76 -3.51
C LEU A 58 -12.50 -3.21 -3.39
N LEU A 59 -11.20 -3.47 -3.58
CA LEU A 59 -10.61 -4.80 -3.38
C LEU A 59 -10.80 -5.24 -1.94
N ARG A 60 -10.53 -4.37 -0.96
CA ARG A 60 -10.78 -4.68 0.45
C ARG A 60 -12.23 -5.03 0.71
N HIS A 61 -13.21 -4.38 0.09
CA HIS A 61 -14.63 -4.75 0.25
C HIS A 61 -14.98 -6.08 -0.39
N VAL A 62 -14.46 -6.36 -1.60
CA VAL A 62 -14.67 -7.64 -2.28
C VAL A 62 -14.04 -8.79 -1.50
N PHE A 63 -12.85 -8.58 -0.92
CA PHE A 63 -12.11 -9.59 -0.17
C PHE A 63 -12.33 -9.55 1.35
N GLU A 64 -13.06 -8.58 1.90
CA GLU A 64 -13.46 -8.57 3.32
C GLU A 64 -14.37 -9.75 3.67
N GLY A 65 -14.99 -10.38 2.66
CA GLY A 65 -15.67 -11.67 2.77
C GLY A 65 -14.74 -12.89 2.90
N GLU A 66 -13.46 -12.79 2.54
CA GLU A 66 -12.47 -13.88 2.54
C GLU A 66 -11.32 -13.65 3.55
N LYS A 67 -11.56 -12.94 4.65
CA LYS A 67 -10.58 -12.92 5.74
C LYS A 67 -10.47 -14.31 6.37
N LEU A 68 -9.26 -14.84 6.48
CA LEU A 68 -8.99 -16.04 7.27
C LEU A 68 -9.43 -15.77 8.72
N THR A 69 -10.40 -16.53 9.18
CA THR A 69 -10.84 -16.46 10.58
C THR A 69 -9.79 -17.11 11.48
N ASP A 70 -9.78 -16.77 12.76
CA ASP A 70 -8.93 -17.44 13.76
C ASP A 70 -9.11 -18.97 13.72
N ARG A 71 -10.34 -19.43 13.45
CA ARG A 71 -10.64 -20.85 13.25
C ARG A 71 -9.91 -21.46 12.05
N HIS A 72 -9.80 -20.74 10.93
CA HIS A 72 -9.04 -21.22 9.77
C HIS A 72 -7.54 -21.32 10.09
N ILE A 73 -7.01 -20.34 10.82
CA ILE A 73 -5.61 -20.31 11.25
C ILE A 73 -5.32 -21.46 12.23
N ASP A 74 -6.17 -21.62 13.25
CA ASP A 74 -6.07 -22.71 14.23
C ASP A 74 -6.15 -24.08 13.57
N SER A 75 -7.02 -24.25 12.58
CA SER A 75 -7.15 -25.51 11.83
C SER A 75 -5.86 -25.87 11.08
N VAL A 76 -5.23 -24.89 10.42
CA VAL A 76 -3.95 -25.08 9.73
C VAL A 76 -2.83 -25.40 10.72
N LEU A 77 -2.74 -24.66 11.83
CA LEU A 77 -1.74 -24.91 12.87
C LEU A 77 -1.88 -26.31 13.48
N ASN A 78 -3.12 -26.75 13.73
CA ASN A 78 -3.40 -28.09 14.24
C ASN A 78 -3.05 -29.17 13.23
N ALA A 79 -3.35 -28.98 11.94
CA ALA A 79 -2.96 -29.92 10.89
C ALA A 79 -1.43 -30.06 10.78
N ILE A 80 -0.69 -28.94 10.83
CA ILE A 80 0.78 -28.94 10.85
C ILE A 80 1.30 -29.68 12.09
N HIS A 81 0.71 -29.43 13.26
CA HIS A 81 1.07 -30.13 14.50
C HIS A 81 0.79 -31.63 14.42
N ALA A 82 -0.33 -32.05 13.84
CA ALA A 82 -0.70 -33.46 13.66
C ALA A 82 0.24 -34.16 12.67
N LEU A 83 0.60 -33.50 11.56
CA LEU A 83 1.61 -33.98 10.61
C LEU A 83 2.96 -34.19 11.30
N ARG A 84 3.42 -33.20 12.09
CA ARG A 84 4.68 -33.29 12.84
C ARG A 84 4.68 -34.42 13.87
N LYS A 85 3.52 -34.74 14.45
CA LYS A 85 3.37 -35.81 15.44
C LYS A 85 3.10 -37.19 14.81
N GLY A 86 3.00 -37.29 13.48
CA GLY A 86 2.66 -38.54 12.78
C GLY A 86 1.24 -39.04 13.11
N GLN A 87 0.31 -38.13 13.43
CA GLN A 87 -1.05 -38.46 13.89
C GLN A 87 -2.11 -38.43 12.79
N LEU A 88 -1.72 -38.15 11.54
CA LEU A 88 -2.59 -38.29 10.38
C LEU A 88 -2.39 -39.70 9.80
N GLY A 89 -3.24 -40.62 10.25
CA GLY A 89 -3.39 -41.99 9.76
C GLY A 89 -4.87 -42.33 9.65
#